data_AF-A0A4E0R072-F1
#
_entry.id   AF-A0A4E0R072-F1
#
_cell.length_a   1.000
_cell.length_b   1.000
_cell.length_c   1.000
_cell.angle_alpha   90.00
_cell.angle_beta   90.00
_cell.angle_gamma   90.00
#
_symmetry.space_group_name_H-M   'P 1'
#
loop_
_entity.id
_entity.type
_entity.pdbx_description
1 polymer ?
#
loop_
_entity_poly.entity_id
_entity_poly.type
_entity_poly.pdbx_seq_one_letter_code
_entity_poly.pdbx_strand_id
1 'polypeptide(L)'
;MSHKLLFGKELASYNDDDIDELLSKLTEEEIEQLNEELDPDNTLLPPSQRCRDQTKKAPTGPFDREKLLRYLIDKAKAEKDWEEAVPYEKKVRGKVFVPKKVDLQVSQKELADMGFDVEFDDDVNEALTKATEDELVDLAAVLGFTGMLNQVQYHASMENRKLESGGFSGVAKAERPKPVPNEPPNTTDVEVRSLLSSNFMPSCSANNLSIHSHSSPKMS
;
A
#
# COMPACT_ATOMS: atom_id res chain seq x y z
N MET A 1 -24.57 -25.51 53.29
CA MET A 1 -24.18 -25.10 51.92
C MET A 1 -25.46 -25.09 51.10
N SER A 2 -25.93 -23.93 50.66
CA SER A 2 -27.13 -23.83 49.83
C SER A 2 -26.81 -24.41 48.45
N HIS A 3 -27.43 -25.52 48.07
CA HIS A 3 -27.35 -26.04 46.71
C HIS A 3 -28.17 -25.09 45.84
N LYS A 4 -27.47 -24.24 45.09
CA LYS A 4 -28.12 -23.29 44.20
C LYS A 4 -28.67 -24.11 43.01
N LEU A 5 -29.98 -24.24 42.97
CA LEU A 5 -30.71 -24.95 41.92
C LEU A 5 -31.00 -23.97 40.77
N LEU A 6 -30.75 -24.39 39.54
CA LEU A 6 -31.13 -23.68 38.31
C LEU A 6 -32.11 -24.57 37.55
N PHE A 7 -33.32 -24.06 37.28
CA PHE A 7 -34.42 -24.80 36.65
C PHE A 7 -34.71 -26.18 37.28
N GLY A 8 -34.61 -26.29 38.61
CA GLY A 8 -34.92 -27.54 39.34
C GLY A 8 -33.82 -28.61 39.33
N LYS A 9 -32.65 -28.32 38.73
CA LYS A 9 -31.46 -29.17 38.76
C LYS A 9 -30.32 -28.51 39.55
N GLU A 10 -29.47 -29.31 40.18
CA GLU A 10 -28.28 -28.81 40.90
C GLU A 10 -27.28 -28.20 39.92
N LEU A 11 -26.66 -27.07 40.28
CA LEU A 11 -25.66 -26.39 39.43
C LEU A 11 -24.54 -27.32 38.92
N ALA A 12 -24.13 -28.30 39.74
CA ALA A 12 -23.12 -29.30 39.37
C ALA A 12 -23.56 -30.26 38.25
N SER A 13 -24.86 -30.40 37.99
CA SER A 13 -25.39 -31.21 36.88
C SER A 13 -25.41 -30.48 35.54
N TYR A 14 -25.05 -29.19 35.52
CA TYR A 14 -24.79 -28.44 34.29
C TYR A 14 -23.28 -28.38 33.99
N ASN A 15 -22.47 -29.19 34.67
CA ASN A 15 -21.07 -29.36 34.34
C ASN A 15 -20.93 -30.00 32.94
N ASP A 16 -19.79 -29.78 32.31
CA ASP A 16 -19.47 -30.12 30.91
C ASP A 16 -19.66 -31.62 30.54
N ASP A 17 -19.93 -32.49 31.51
CA ASP A 17 -20.13 -33.93 31.35
C ASP A 17 -21.34 -34.29 30.45
N ASP A 18 -22.34 -33.41 30.33
CA ASP A 18 -23.52 -33.62 29.48
C ASP A 18 -23.35 -33.07 28.05
N ILE A 19 -22.21 -32.41 27.72
CA ILE A 19 -22.02 -31.76 26.42
C ILE A 19 -21.90 -32.79 25.30
N ASP A 20 -21.14 -33.86 25.50
CA ASP A 20 -20.97 -34.92 24.48
C ASP A 20 -22.30 -35.62 24.16
N GLU A 21 -23.16 -35.83 25.16
CA GLU A 21 -24.50 -36.40 24.95
C GLU A 21 -25.39 -35.44 24.15
N LEU A 22 -25.34 -34.14 24.44
CA LEU A 22 -26.06 -33.12 23.68
C LEU A 22 -25.58 -33.08 22.24
N LEU A 23 -24.27 -33.03 21.99
CA LEU A 23 -23.69 -33.02 20.65
C LEU A 23 -24.04 -34.28 19.86
N SER A 24 -24.13 -35.45 20.51
CA SER A 24 -24.51 -36.71 19.85
C SER A 24 -25.96 -36.73 19.32
N LYS A 25 -26.84 -35.86 19.85
CA LYS A 25 -28.25 -35.75 19.43
C LYS A 25 -28.43 -34.84 18.21
N LEU A 26 -27.42 -34.03 17.87
CA LEU A 26 -27.46 -33.15 16.70
C LEU A 26 -27.08 -33.92 15.44
N THR A 27 -27.70 -33.55 14.33
CA THR A 27 -27.33 -34.04 13.00
C THR A 27 -26.06 -33.35 12.48
N GLU A 28 -25.39 -33.95 11.50
CA GLU A 28 -24.17 -33.37 10.90
C GLU A 28 -24.39 -31.96 10.33
N GLU A 29 -25.59 -31.71 9.77
CA GLU A 29 -25.98 -30.40 9.25
C GLU A 29 -26.15 -29.35 10.36
N GLU A 30 -26.75 -29.71 11.49
CA GLU A 30 -26.92 -28.82 12.64
C GLU A 30 -25.57 -28.51 13.32
N ILE A 31 -24.66 -29.48 13.35
CA ILE A 31 -23.29 -29.26 13.82
C ILE A 31 -22.53 -28.32 12.89
N GLU A 32 -22.71 -28.42 11.57
CA GLU A 32 -22.09 -27.49 10.60
C GLU A 32 -22.65 -26.07 10.79
N GLN A 33 -23.96 -25.92 10.99
CA GLN A 33 -24.59 -24.62 11.30
C GLN A 33 -24.10 -24.00 12.61
N LEU A 34 -23.97 -24.78 13.68
CA LEU A 34 -23.42 -24.27 14.95
C LEU A 34 -21.96 -23.81 14.81
N ASN A 35 -21.17 -24.48 13.96
CA ASN A 35 -19.81 -24.03 13.66
C ASN A 35 -19.79 -22.72 12.85
N GLU A 36 -20.84 -22.41 12.09
CA GLU A 36 -20.97 -21.14 11.35
C GLU A 36 -21.34 -19.95 12.25
N GLU A 37 -22.01 -20.20 13.39
CA GLU A 37 -22.42 -19.18 14.35
C GLU A 37 -21.28 -18.72 15.31
N LEU A 38 -20.12 -19.37 15.25
CA LEU A 38 -18.94 -18.98 16.04
C LEU A 38 -18.36 -17.65 15.52
N ASP A 39 -18.36 -16.63 16.38
CA ASP A 39 -17.79 -15.32 16.09
C ASP A 39 -16.26 -15.42 15.83
N PRO A 40 -15.76 -14.97 14.66
CA PRO A 40 -14.32 -14.95 14.37
C PRO A 40 -13.51 -14.08 15.34
N ASP A 41 -14.15 -13.17 16.08
CA ASP A 41 -13.51 -12.34 17.09
C ASP A 41 -13.62 -12.90 18.52
N ASN A 42 -14.10 -14.15 18.69
CA ASN A 42 -14.20 -14.79 19.99
C ASN A 42 -12.84 -14.89 20.69
N THR A 43 -12.67 -14.10 21.75
CA THR A 43 -11.40 -13.99 22.51
C THR A 43 -11.10 -15.25 23.32
N LEU A 44 -12.09 -16.09 23.61
CA LEU A 44 -11.93 -17.34 24.35
C LEU A 44 -11.30 -18.45 23.51
N LEU A 45 -11.29 -18.33 22.18
CA LEU A 45 -10.67 -19.29 21.26
C LEU A 45 -9.29 -18.81 20.78
N PRO A 46 -8.32 -19.71 20.60
CA PRO A 46 -7.04 -19.37 19.99
C PRO A 46 -7.24 -18.98 18.51
N PRO A 47 -6.43 -18.07 17.95
CA PRO A 47 -6.61 -17.56 16.58
C PRO A 47 -6.74 -18.64 15.50
N SER A 48 -6.09 -19.79 15.66
CA SER A 48 -6.17 -20.92 14.72
C SER A 48 -7.52 -21.61 14.68
N GLN A 49 -8.36 -21.44 15.70
CA GLN A 49 -9.68 -22.08 15.86
C GLN A 49 -10.83 -21.09 15.68
N ARG A 50 -10.54 -19.81 15.40
CA ARG A 50 -11.55 -18.77 15.13
C ARG A 50 -12.08 -18.82 13.70
N CYS A 51 -11.29 -19.39 12.78
CA CYS A 51 -11.63 -19.49 11.37
C CYS A 51 -12.14 -20.88 11.02
N ARG A 52 -13.23 -20.94 10.24
CA ARG A 52 -13.80 -22.18 9.70
C ARG A 52 -12.79 -22.92 8.82
N ASP A 53 -12.78 -24.25 8.92
CA ASP A 53 -12.09 -25.09 7.95
C ASP A 53 -12.70 -24.95 6.56
N GLN A 54 -11.91 -24.38 5.64
CA GLN A 54 -12.36 -24.06 4.28
C GLN A 54 -12.42 -25.30 3.37
N THR A 55 -12.05 -26.48 3.86
CA THR A 55 -11.97 -27.68 3.04
C THR A 55 -12.31 -28.94 3.81
N LYS A 56 -13.10 -29.82 3.18
CA LYS A 56 -13.38 -31.20 3.65
C LYS A 56 -12.27 -32.18 3.26
N LYS A 57 -11.16 -31.69 2.68
CA LYS A 57 -10.04 -32.52 2.21
C LYS A 57 -9.07 -32.79 3.36
N ALA A 58 -8.71 -34.06 3.55
CA ALA A 58 -7.68 -34.45 4.51
C ALA A 58 -6.32 -33.79 4.17
N PRO A 59 -5.48 -33.50 5.18
CA PRO A 59 -4.15 -32.93 4.96
C PRO A 59 -3.30 -33.87 4.11
N THR A 60 -2.66 -33.35 3.07
CA THR A 60 -1.97 -34.16 2.05
C THR A 60 -0.48 -34.40 2.34
N GLY A 61 -0.06 -34.28 3.60
CA GLY A 61 1.34 -34.40 4.02
C GLY A 61 2.17 -33.15 3.71
N PRO A 62 3.52 -33.25 3.65
CA PRO A 62 4.38 -32.11 3.34
C PRO A 62 4.16 -31.62 1.90
N PHE A 63 4.35 -30.32 1.69
CA PHE A 63 4.12 -29.68 0.41
C PHE A 63 5.09 -30.19 -0.68
N ASP A 64 4.54 -30.79 -1.74
CA ASP A 64 5.27 -31.21 -2.93
C ASP A 64 5.00 -30.24 -4.10
N ARG A 65 5.98 -29.41 -4.39
CA ARG A 65 5.91 -28.39 -5.46
C ARG A 65 5.78 -29.02 -6.85
N GLU A 66 6.44 -30.15 -7.13
CA GLU A 66 6.40 -30.75 -8.47
C GLU A 66 5.01 -31.29 -8.78
N LYS A 67 4.39 -31.94 -7.80
CA LYS A 67 3.01 -32.45 -7.91
C LYS A 67 2.01 -31.32 -8.19
N LEU A 68 2.15 -30.18 -7.50
CA LEU A 68 1.31 -29.01 -7.74
C LEU A 68 1.49 -28.48 -9.17
N LEU A 69 2.73 -28.35 -9.64
CA LEU A 69 3.00 -27.84 -10.98
C LEU A 69 2.44 -28.76 -12.07
N ARG A 70 2.61 -30.07 -11.95
CA ARG A 70 2.03 -31.05 -12.90
C ARG A 70 0.51 -30.91 -12.95
N TYR A 71 -0.14 -30.83 -11.79
CA TYR A 71 -1.59 -30.60 -11.71
C TYR A 71 -2.02 -29.29 -12.39
N LEU A 72 -1.32 -28.19 -12.16
CA LEU A 72 -1.63 -26.91 -12.78
C LEU A 72 -1.47 -26.95 -14.31
N ILE A 73 -0.42 -27.62 -14.80
CA ILE A 73 -0.20 -27.80 -16.24
C ILE A 73 -1.32 -28.64 -16.85
N ASP A 74 -1.69 -29.75 -16.22
CA ASP A 74 -2.75 -30.63 -16.73
C ASP A 74 -4.10 -29.94 -16.70
N LYS A 75 -4.39 -29.18 -15.63
CA LYS A 75 -5.60 -28.36 -15.53
C LYS A 75 -5.65 -27.30 -16.63
N ALA A 76 -4.55 -26.57 -16.84
CA ALA A 76 -4.47 -25.53 -17.88
C ALA A 76 -4.61 -26.11 -19.30
N LYS A 77 -4.13 -27.33 -19.55
CA LYS A 77 -4.31 -28.02 -20.84
C LYS A 77 -5.74 -28.55 -21.05
N ALA A 78 -6.44 -28.89 -19.97
CA ALA A 78 -7.80 -29.44 -20.02
C ALA A 78 -8.88 -28.34 -20.05
N GLU A 79 -8.55 -27.15 -19.57
CA GLU A 79 -9.44 -25.98 -19.62
C GLU A 79 -9.68 -25.59 -21.08
N LYS A 80 -10.94 -25.62 -21.50
CA LYS A 80 -11.34 -25.25 -22.85
C LYS A 80 -11.39 -23.73 -22.96
N ASP A 81 -10.97 -23.21 -24.11
CA ASP A 81 -11.16 -21.81 -24.44
C ASP A 81 -12.65 -21.46 -24.37
N TRP A 82 -12.97 -20.27 -23.88
CA TRP A 82 -14.34 -19.77 -23.89
C TRP A 82 -14.84 -19.65 -25.34
N GLU A 83 -16.12 -19.91 -25.57
CA GLU A 83 -16.72 -19.67 -26.88
C GLU A 83 -16.95 -18.17 -27.07
N GLU A 84 -16.14 -17.53 -27.91
CA GLU A 84 -16.30 -16.11 -28.24
C GLU A 84 -17.50 -15.92 -29.20
N ALA A 85 -18.60 -15.38 -28.68
CA ALA A 85 -19.83 -15.18 -29.47
C ALA A 85 -19.64 -14.21 -30.66
N VAL A 86 -18.68 -13.27 -30.56
CA VAL A 86 -18.32 -12.33 -31.64
C VAL A 86 -16.80 -12.19 -31.65
N PRO A 87 -16.10 -12.75 -32.66
CA PRO A 87 -14.66 -12.63 -32.77
C PRO A 87 -14.21 -11.16 -32.78
N TYR A 88 -13.18 -10.83 -32.00
CA TYR A 88 -12.56 -9.51 -32.08
C TYR A 88 -12.03 -9.23 -33.49
N GLU A 89 -12.56 -8.18 -34.11
CA GLU A 89 -12.01 -7.60 -35.33
C GLU A 89 -11.34 -6.27 -35.00
N LYS A 90 -10.11 -6.04 -35.50
CA LYS A 90 -9.38 -4.76 -35.36
C LYS A 90 -10.01 -3.67 -36.23
N LYS A 91 -11.26 -3.33 -35.95
CA LYS A 91 -12.00 -2.24 -36.59
C LYS A 91 -12.02 -1.06 -35.62
N VAL A 92 -11.53 0.10 -36.07
CA VAL A 92 -11.65 1.33 -35.29
C VAL A 92 -13.13 1.74 -35.32
N ARG A 93 -13.82 1.51 -34.21
CA ARG A 93 -15.20 1.95 -34.04
C ARG A 93 -15.17 3.36 -33.44
N GLY A 94 -15.53 4.36 -34.25
CA GLY A 94 -15.56 5.76 -33.84
C GLY A 94 -14.56 6.64 -34.60
N LYS A 95 -14.67 7.96 -34.38
CA LYS A 95 -13.75 8.92 -35.00
C LYS A 95 -12.42 8.86 -34.25
N VAL A 96 -11.33 8.66 -34.99
CA VAL A 96 -9.97 8.79 -34.43
C VAL A 96 -9.84 10.22 -33.90
N PHE A 97 -9.46 10.34 -32.63
CA PHE A 97 -9.23 11.64 -32.01
C PHE A 97 -8.12 12.36 -32.77
N VAL A 98 -8.44 13.52 -33.31
CA VAL A 98 -7.45 14.45 -33.86
C VAL A 98 -7.19 15.49 -32.78
N PRO A 99 -5.96 15.62 -32.25
CA PRO A 99 -5.67 16.65 -31.27
C PRO A 99 -5.98 18.02 -31.88
N LYS A 100 -6.81 18.79 -31.17
CA LYS A 100 -7.05 20.18 -31.55
C LYS A 100 -5.71 20.89 -31.47
N LYS A 101 -5.25 21.46 -32.58
CA LYS A 101 -4.20 22.46 -32.54
C LYS A 101 -4.77 23.61 -31.73
N VAL A 102 -4.33 23.75 -30.49
CA VAL A 102 -4.55 24.99 -29.75
C VAL A 102 -3.57 25.97 -30.38
N ASP A 103 -4.06 26.74 -31.35
CA ASP A 103 -3.33 27.93 -31.77
C ASP A 103 -3.35 28.86 -30.56
N LEU A 104 -2.34 28.75 -29.69
CA LEU A 104 -2.03 29.72 -28.64
C LEU A 104 -1.49 30.98 -29.33
N GLN A 105 -2.26 31.55 -30.24
CA GLN A 105 -2.06 32.91 -30.71
C GLN A 105 -2.95 33.79 -29.84
N VAL A 106 -2.60 33.90 -28.56
CA VAL A 106 -3.10 35.03 -27.78
C VAL A 106 -2.48 36.25 -28.47
N SER A 107 -3.32 37.06 -29.09
CA SER A 107 -2.83 38.23 -29.81
C SER A 107 -2.19 39.19 -28.80
N GLN A 108 -1.13 39.91 -29.19
CA GLN A 108 -0.45 40.87 -28.32
C GLN A 108 -1.43 41.90 -27.71
N LYS A 109 -2.55 42.17 -28.42
CA LYS A 109 -3.67 42.98 -27.93
C LYS A 109 -4.44 42.36 -26.75
N GLU A 110 -4.66 41.05 -26.74
CA GLU A 110 -5.32 40.35 -25.62
C GLU A 110 -4.40 40.25 -24.41
N LEU A 111 -3.08 40.13 -24.61
CA LEU A 111 -2.10 40.26 -23.52
C LEU A 111 -2.09 41.67 -22.93
N ALA A 112 -2.18 42.71 -23.76
CA ALA A 112 -2.29 44.09 -23.31
C ALA A 112 -3.59 44.37 -22.55
N ASP A 113 -4.73 43.83 -23.01
CA ASP A 113 -6.03 43.98 -22.35
C ASP A 113 -6.09 43.25 -20.98
N MET A 114 -5.36 42.14 -20.83
CA MET A 114 -5.16 41.46 -19.54
C MET A 114 -4.10 42.12 -18.63
N GLY A 115 -3.53 43.27 -19.03
CA GLY A 115 -2.54 44.00 -18.25
C GLY A 115 -1.15 43.34 -18.21
N PHE A 116 -0.84 42.46 -19.17
CA PHE A 116 0.45 41.78 -19.29
C PHE A 116 1.46 42.55 -20.16
N ASP A 117 1.04 43.66 -20.77
CA ASP A 117 1.93 44.57 -21.51
C ASP A 117 2.64 45.48 -20.51
N VAL A 118 3.75 44.96 -19.96
CA VAL A 118 4.65 45.74 -19.12
C VAL A 118 5.72 46.32 -20.04
N GLU A 119 5.57 47.59 -20.41
CA GLU A 119 6.60 48.34 -21.15
C GLU A 119 7.81 48.58 -20.23
N PHE A 120 8.82 47.72 -20.32
CA PHE A 120 10.13 47.97 -19.74
C PHE A 120 10.98 48.87 -20.66
N ASP A 121 12.00 49.51 -20.09
CA ASP A 121 12.99 50.26 -20.87
C ASP A 121 13.66 49.34 -21.91
N ASP A 122 14.07 49.91 -23.06
CA ASP A 122 14.65 49.18 -24.19
C ASP A 122 15.84 48.30 -23.76
N ASP A 123 16.69 48.79 -22.85
CA ASP A 123 17.84 48.08 -22.31
C ASP A 123 17.44 46.82 -21.51
N VAL A 124 16.30 46.88 -20.80
CA VAL A 124 15.79 45.76 -19.99
C VAL A 124 15.15 44.70 -20.90
N ASN A 125 14.38 45.12 -21.91
CA ASN A 125 13.82 44.20 -22.90
C ASN A 125 14.91 43.47 -23.69
N GLU A 126 15.99 44.17 -24.07
CA GLU A 126 17.15 43.56 -24.71
C GLU A 126 17.86 42.56 -23.78
N ALA A 127 17.99 42.87 -22.48
CA ALA A 127 18.55 41.95 -21.51
C ALA A 127 17.67 40.70 -21.31
N LEU A 128 16.35 40.86 -21.22
CA LEU A 128 15.40 39.76 -21.06
C LEU A 128 15.37 38.81 -22.27
N THR A 129 15.51 39.35 -23.49
CA THR A 129 15.56 38.53 -24.72
C THR A 129 16.88 37.80 -24.91
N LYS A 130 17.98 38.28 -24.31
CA LYS A 130 19.30 37.65 -24.33
C LYS A 130 19.56 36.71 -23.15
N ALA A 131 18.78 36.82 -22.08
CA ALA A 131 18.91 35.99 -20.89
C ALA A 131 18.70 34.50 -21.21
N THR A 132 19.46 33.64 -20.53
CA THR A 132 19.30 32.20 -20.65
C THR A 132 18.05 31.71 -19.91
N GLU A 133 17.53 30.54 -20.29
CA GLU A 133 16.32 29.98 -19.68
C GLU A 133 16.48 29.77 -18.16
N ASP A 134 17.69 29.40 -17.72
CA ASP A 134 18.02 29.23 -16.29
C ASP A 134 17.94 30.57 -15.54
N GLU A 135 18.47 31.66 -16.11
CA GLU A 135 18.40 33.00 -15.52
C GLU A 135 16.97 33.53 -15.45
N LEU A 136 16.14 33.24 -16.45
CA LEU A 136 14.72 33.61 -16.46
C LEU A 136 13.93 32.86 -15.37
N VAL A 137 14.25 31.59 -15.13
CA VAL A 137 13.67 30.79 -14.05
C VAL A 137 14.03 31.36 -12.68
N ASP A 138 15.29 31.75 -12.48
CA ASP A 138 15.75 32.35 -11.23
C ASP A 138 15.10 33.73 -10.99
N LEU A 139 14.97 34.55 -12.03
CA LEU A 139 14.25 35.82 -11.96
C LEU A 139 12.76 35.60 -11.60
N ALA A 140 12.10 34.62 -12.19
CA ALA A 140 10.72 34.27 -11.87
C ALA A 140 10.58 33.78 -10.41
N ALA A 141 11.56 33.07 -9.87
CA ALA A 141 11.57 32.63 -8.48
C ALA A 141 11.67 33.82 -7.50
N VAL A 142 12.56 34.77 -7.76
CA VAL A 142 12.71 35.99 -6.94
C VAL A 142 11.47 36.88 -7.03
N LEU A 143 10.86 36.96 -8.21
CA LEU A 143 9.66 37.79 -8.46
C LEU A 143 8.35 37.12 -8.01
N GLY A 144 8.39 35.84 -7.59
CA GLY A 144 7.24 35.09 -7.10
C GLY A 144 6.36 34.43 -8.17
N PHE A 145 6.83 34.38 -9.42
CA PHE A 145 6.16 33.72 -10.56
C PHE A 145 6.43 32.21 -10.63
N THR A 146 6.35 31.53 -9.49
CA THR A 146 6.67 30.09 -9.35
C THR A 146 5.58 29.16 -9.87
N GLY A 147 4.37 29.69 -10.13
CA GLY A 147 3.24 28.93 -10.66
C GLY A 147 3.42 28.42 -12.09
N MET A 148 4.41 28.95 -12.82
CA MET A 148 4.78 28.51 -14.18
C MET A 148 5.93 27.50 -14.19
N LEU A 149 6.41 27.10 -13.00
CA LEU A 149 7.61 26.31 -12.81
C LEU A 149 7.25 24.92 -12.24
N ASN A 150 7.90 23.86 -12.73
CA ASN A 150 7.73 22.52 -12.19
C ASN A 150 8.33 22.42 -10.77
N GLN A 151 7.84 21.50 -9.94
CA GLN A 151 8.29 21.33 -8.57
C GLN A 151 9.81 21.11 -8.46
N VAL A 152 10.40 20.35 -9.39
CA VAL A 152 11.85 20.11 -9.42
C VAL A 152 12.64 21.39 -9.70
N GLN A 153 12.17 22.21 -10.64
CA GLN A 153 12.78 23.48 -11.00
C GLN A 153 12.66 24.51 -9.86
N TYR A 154 11.50 24.58 -9.19
CA TYR A 154 11.28 25.45 -8.03
C TYR A 154 12.24 25.12 -6.87
N HIS A 155 12.37 23.82 -6.55
CA HIS A 155 13.27 23.39 -5.47
C HIS A 155 14.75 23.58 -5.85
N ALA A 156 15.12 23.37 -7.11
CA ALA A 156 16.49 23.61 -7.58
C ALA A 156 16.91 25.08 -7.48
N SER A 157 16.03 26.01 -7.86
CA SER A 157 16.28 27.46 -7.74
C SER A 157 16.35 27.91 -6.28
N MET A 158 15.44 27.44 -5.41
CA MET A 158 15.50 27.71 -3.96
C MET A 158 16.81 27.23 -3.30
N GLU A 159 17.35 26.10 -3.76
CA GLU A 159 18.59 25.51 -3.24
C GLU A 159 19.86 26.00 -3.97
N ASN A 160 19.75 26.96 -4.92
CA ASN A 160 20.84 27.42 -5.79
C ASN A 160 21.58 26.27 -6.50
N ARG A 161 20.85 25.20 -6.87
CA ARG A 161 21.40 24.05 -7.60
C ARG A 161 21.15 24.20 -9.08
N LYS A 162 22.19 23.96 -9.90
CA LYS A 162 22.06 23.91 -11.35
C LYS A 162 21.10 22.81 -11.77
N LEU A 163 20.16 23.15 -12.64
CA LEU A 163 19.18 22.21 -13.17
C LEU A 163 19.80 21.42 -14.33
N GLU A 164 19.76 20.10 -14.28
CA GLU A 164 20.30 19.26 -15.37
C GLU A 164 19.31 19.03 -16.53
N SER A 165 18.03 19.37 -16.37
CA SER A 165 17.00 19.22 -17.42
C SER A 165 15.66 19.85 -17.02
N GLY A 166 15.13 20.74 -17.87
CA GLY A 166 13.75 21.22 -17.83
C GLY A 166 13.69 22.73 -17.98
N GLY A 167 13.13 23.21 -19.07
CA GLY A 167 12.85 24.63 -19.30
C GLY A 167 11.36 24.95 -19.17
N PHE A 168 10.96 26.21 -19.39
CA PHE A 168 9.55 26.59 -19.62
C PHE A 168 8.96 25.84 -20.82
N SER A 169 9.81 25.47 -21.78
CA SER A 169 9.45 24.66 -22.95
C SER A 169 9.57 23.14 -22.73
N GLY A 170 10.03 22.69 -21.55
CA GLY A 170 10.34 21.30 -21.27
C GLY A 170 9.11 20.45 -20.95
N VAL A 171 9.04 19.24 -21.52
CA VAL A 171 8.02 18.25 -21.11
C VAL A 171 8.23 17.90 -19.64
N ALA A 172 7.25 18.23 -18.79
CA ALA A 172 7.25 17.86 -17.39
C ALA A 172 7.28 16.34 -17.25
N LYS A 173 8.38 15.80 -16.70
CA LYS A 173 8.52 14.37 -16.39
C LYS A 173 8.27 14.16 -14.90
N ALA A 174 7.57 13.09 -14.56
CA ALA A 174 7.43 12.66 -13.17
C ALA A 174 8.80 12.31 -12.58
N GLU A 175 9.01 12.64 -11.30
CA GLU A 175 10.23 12.30 -10.58
C GLU A 175 10.38 10.78 -10.50
N ARG A 176 11.58 10.27 -10.80
CA ARG A 176 11.88 8.85 -10.61
C ARG A 176 12.07 8.60 -9.11
N PRO A 177 11.35 7.65 -8.49
CA PRO A 177 11.52 7.39 -7.07
C PRO A 177 12.97 7.03 -6.77
N LYS A 178 13.54 7.65 -5.73
CA LYS A 178 14.90 7.35 -5.28
C LYS A 178 14.95 5.88 -4.87
N PRO A 179 15.86 5.06 -5.42
CA PRO A 179 15.98 3.67 -5.02
C PRO A 179 16.40 3.64 -3.55
N VAL A 180 15.51 3.15 -2.69
CA VAL A 180 15.84 2.89 -1.29
C VAL A 180 16.70 1.63 -1.23
N PRO A 181 17.83 1.64 -0.50
CA PRO A 181 18.60 0.42 -0.27
C PRO A 181 17.74 -0.58 0.51
N ASN A 182 17.91 -1.87 0.20
CA ASN A 182 17.24 -2.93 0.94
C ASN A 182 17.64 -2.85 2.41
N GLU A 183 16.65 -2.98 3.30
CA GLU A 183 16.90 -3.10 4.73
C GLU A 183 17.80 -4.32 5.01
N PRO A 184 18.67 -4.24 6.03
CA PRO A 184 19.51 -5.36 6.41
C PRO A 184 18.65 -6.59 6.79
N PRO A 185 19.15 -7.81 6.56
CA PRO A 185 18.44 -9.04 6.95
C PRO A 185 18.03 -9.02 8.42
N ASN A 186 16.79 -9.42 8.70
CA ASN A 186 16.27 -9.49 10.06
C ASN A 186 17.17 -10.40 10.94
N THR A 187 17.82 -9.82 11.95
CA THR A 187 18.70 -10.54 12.89
C THR A 187 17.97 -11.05 14.13
N THR A 188 16.64 -11.09 14.12
CA THR A 188 15.85 -11.55 15.27
C THR A 188 15.96 -13.06 15.44
N ASP A 189 16.52 -13.50 16.58
CA ASP A 189 16.56 -14.89 17.00
C ASP A 189 15.17 -15.34 17.51
N VAL A 190 14.62 -16.39 16.89
CA VAL A 190 13.29 -16.95 17.19
C VAL A 190 13.20 -17.54 18.59
N GLU A 191 14.30 -18.06 19.14
CA GLU A 191 14.35 -18.66 20.48
C GLU A 191 14.30 -17.61 21.59
N VAL A 192 14.90 -16.44 21.34
CA VAL A 192 14.87 -15.32 22.30
C VAL A 192 13.47 -14.71 22.40
N ARG A 193 12.71 -14.71 21.29
CA ARG A 193 11.32 -14.22 21.27
C ARG A 193 10.36 -15.10 22.08
N SER A 194 10.56 -16.42 22.09
CA SER A 194 9.71 -17.34 22.86
C SER A 194 9.91 -17.15 24.37
N LEU A 195 11.16 -16.94 24.80
CA LEU A 195 11.53 -16.68 26.19
C LEU A 195 11.09 -15.30 26.70
N LEU A 196 11.03 -14.30 25.81
CA LEU A 196 10.50 -12.96 26.14
C LEU A 196 8.97 -12.97 26.31
N SER A 197 8.26 -13.85 25.62
CA SER A 197 6.81 -14.01 25.80
C SER A 197 6.45 -14.61 27.16
N SER A 198 7.34 -15.42 27.76
CA SER A 198 7.13 -16.03 29.07
C SER A 198 7.55 -15.16 30.25
N ASN A 199 8.40 -14.15 30.02
CA ASN A 199 8.86 -13.24 31.07
C ASN A 199 8.49 -11.81 30.69
N PHE A 200 7.47 -11.26 31.36
CA PHE A 200 7.02 -9.88 31.18
C PHE A 200 8.09 -8.90 31.69
N MET A 201 9.13 -8.66 30.89
CA MET A 201 10.13 -7.62 31.16
C MET A 201 9.65 -6.28 30.61
N PRO A 202 9.52 -5.23 31.45
CA PRO A 202 8.87 -3.97 31.07
C PRO A 202 9.76 -3.01 30.25
N SER A 203 10.89 -3.46 29.70
CA SER A 203 11.87 -2.57 29.06
C SER A 203 12.14 -2.82 27.56
N CYS A 204 11.40 -3.72 26.89
CA CYS A 204 11.64 -4.00 25.47
C CYS A 204 10.37 -3.71 24.65
N SER A 205 10.37 -2.59 23.92
CA SER A 205 9.36 -2.29 22.91
C SER A 205 9.56 -3.19 21.69
N ALA A 206 8.50 -3.88 21.26
CA ALA A 206 8.48 -4.86 20.18
C ALA A 206 8.67 -4.27 18.76
N ASN A 207 9.27 -3.07 18.65
CA ASN A 207 9.52 -2.38 17.39
C ASN A 207 10.98 -1.94 17.34
N ASN A 208 11.85 -2.82 16.86
CA ASN A 208 13.13 -2.57 16.16
C ASN A 208 13.91 -1.24 16.39
N LEU A 209 13.96 -0.72 17.62
CA LEU A 209 14.86 0.36 18.02
C LEU A 209 15.87 -0.21 19.02
N SER A 210 17.10 -0.37 18.58
CA SER A 210 18.24 -0.63 19.46
C SER A 210 18.50 0.62 20.30
N ILE A 211 18.00 0.63 21.53
CA ILE A 211 18.32 1.67 22.51
C ILE A 211 19.76 1.39 22.98
N HIS A 212 20.74 2.09 22.42
CA HIS A 212 22.10 2.07 22.93
C HIS A 212 22.12 2.78 24.28
N SER A 213 22.18 2.02 25.37
CA SER A 213 22.45 2.58 26.70
C SER A 213 23.93 2.92 26.79
N HIS A 214 24.28 4.19 26.56
CA HIS A 214 25.58 4.71 26.96
C HIS A 214 25.65 4.71 28.50
N SER A 215 26.29 3.69 29.07
CA SER A 215 26.78 3.74 30.44
C SER A 215 28.14 4.44 30.44
N SER A 216 28.16 5.68 30.93
CA SER A 216 29.42 6.36 31.25
C SER A 216 30.13 5.63 32.40
N PRO A 217 31.43 5.36 32.31
CA PRO A 217 32.17 4.74 33.41
C PRO A 217 32.36 5.76 34.53
N LYS A 218 32.04 5.34 35.77
CA LYS A 218 32.41 6.06 36.99
C LYS A 218 33.94 6.14 37.05
N MET A 219 34.50 7.35 36.96
CA MET A 219 35.88 7.61 37.34
C MET A 219 35.96 7.68 38.87
N SER A 220 36.95 6.96 39.41
CA SER A 220 37.49 7.15 40.75
C SER A 220 38.47 8.32 40.76
#